data_AF-A0AAV2ATK5-F1
#
_entry.id   AF-A0AAV2ATK5-F1
#
_cell.length_a   1.000
_cell.length_b   1.000
_cell.length_c   1.000
_cell.angle_alpha   90.00
_cell.angle_beta   90.00
_cell.angle_gamma   90.00
#
_symmetry.space_group_name_H-M   'P 1'
#
loop_
_entity.id
_entity.type
_entity.pdbx_description
1 polymer ?
#
loop_
_entity_poly.entity_id
_entity_poly.type
_entity_poly.pdbx_seq_one_letter_code
_entity_poly.pdbx_strand_id
1 'polypeptide(L)'
;MEIYAIADGVVLPYILDPNFEKYLPTIPAEVVKVNFTWKSGNQKYYYDFDQLKSFNETILSDPLISIETKGKVPRKSRIFQVILPCLRNQSGVASFGISLKIEDDKGTYLPGTPLRLKLKKQCGDHGPDPECDKKCANGGRCNQHGICQCPKGYVGKYCGSALCYPVCINGGTCVAPGVCACADGYQGPHCEGGMCREKCLNGGKCVQKDTCQCRRGYYGSRCEFSKCHSVPCLNNGRCVGINRCRCQKGYTGNQCETAVTKPAELARHAIIMEPYNIL
;
A
#
# COMPACT_ATOMS: atom_id res chain seq x y z
N MET A 1 -7.33 3.08 16.77
CA MET A 1 -6.44 3.18 15.61
C MET A 1 -7.18 3.93 14.54
N GLU A 2 -6.67 5.09 14.18
CA GLU A 2 -7.16 5.88 13.04
C GLU A 2 -6.26 5.57 11.84
N ILE A 3 -6.86 5.43 10.66
CA ILE A 3 -6.13 5.13 9.41
C ILE A 3 -6.19 6.40 8.57
N TYR A 4 -5.03 6.93 8.18
CA TYR A 4 -4.93 8.22 7.50
C TYR A 4 -4.57 8.02 6.03
N ALA A 5 -5.42 8.40 5.09
CA ALA A 5 -5.03 8.29 3.68
C ALA A 5 -4.09 9.40 3.22
N ILE A 6 -4.36 10.61 3.71
CA ILE A 6 -3.67 11.85 3.38
C ILE A 6 -3.41 12.57 4.69
N ALA A 7 -2.16 12.96 4.91
CA ALA A 7 -1.75 13.73 6.07
C ALA A 7 -0.82 14.85 5.61
N ASP A 8 -0.96 16.03 6.20
CA ASP A 8 -0.11 17.20 5.94
C ASP A 8 0.04 17.55 4.45
N GLY A 9 -1.03 17.35 3.67
CA GLY A 9 -1.06 17.65 2.24
C GLY A 9 -0.29 16.64 1.38
N VAL A 10 -0.02 15.43 1.87
CA VAL A 10 0.65 14.37 1.11
C VAL A 10 -0.11 13.05 1.27
N VAL A 11 -0.27 12.31 0.16
CA VAL A 11 -0.78 10.94 0.23
C VAL A 11 0.26 10.05 0.91
N LEU A 12 -0.14 9.30 1.94
CA LEU A 12 0.84 8.53 2.71
C LEU A 12 1.49 7.43 1.85
N PRO A 13 2.82 7.19 1.99
CA PRO A 13 3.56 6.31 1.10
C PRO A 13 3.02 4.88 0.97
N TYR A 14 2.42 4.34 2.04
CA TYR A 14 1.88 2.98 2.02
C TYR A 14 0.67 2.83 1.09
N ILE A 15 -0.07 3.91 0.83
CA ILE A 15 -1.19 3.92 -0.12
C ILE A 15 -0.68 3.95 -1.56
N LEU A 16 0.50 4.53 -1.77
CA LEU A 16 1.16 4.60 -3.06
C LEU A 16 1.89 3.30 -3.43
N ASP A 17 1.91 2.28 -2.55
CA ASP A 17 2.44 0.96 -2.88
C ASP A 17 1.60 0.34 -4.01
N PRO A 18 2.19 -0.06 -5.15
CA PRO A 18 1.48 -0.73 -6.24
C PRO A 18 0.77 -2.03 -5.82
N ASN A 19 1.15 -2.61 -4.68
CA ASN A 19 0.52 -3.80 -4.11
C ASN A 19 -0.47 -3.48 -2.98
N PHE A 20 -0.72 -2.21 -2.67
CA PHE A 20 -1.57 -1.78 -1.56
C PHE A 20 -2.91 -2.53 -1.52
N GLU A 21 -3.56 -2.66 -2.67
CA GLU A 21 -4.85 -3.34 -2.84
C GLU A 21 -4.84 -4.82 -2.43
N LYS A 22 -3.68 -5.50 -2.52
CA LYS A 22 -3.53 -6.89 -2.07
C LYS A 22 -3.56 -7.03 -0.56
N TYR A 23 -3.27 -5.95 0.16
CA TYR A 23 -3.25 -5.94 1.62
C TYR A 23 -4.59 -5.53 2.24
N LEU A 24 -5.56 -5.09 1.42
CA LEU A 24 -6.89 -4.66 1.87
C LEU A 24 -7.83 -5.87 2.03
N PRO A 25 -8.58 -5.96 3.15
CA PRO A 25 -9.63 -6.95 3.30
C PRO A 25 -10.82 -6.63 2.39
N THR A 26 -11.60 -7.67 2.07
CA THR A 26 -12.91 -7.49 1.44
C THR A 26 -13.87 -6.85 2.44
N ILE A 27 -14.58 -5.81 2.01
CA ILE A 27 -15.61 -5.15 2.83
C ILE A 27 -16.76 -6.15 3.05
N PRO A 28 -17.14 -6.46 4.31
CA PRO A 28 -18.18 -7.45 4.62
C PRO A 28 -19.58 -7.09 4.09
N ALA A 29 -20.48 -8.08 4.01
CA ALA A 29 -21.82 -7.88 3.43
C ALA A 29 -22.71 -6.94 4.26
N GLU A 30 -22.58 -6.98 5.58
CA GLU A 30 -23.25 -6.13 6.56
C GLU A 30 -22.86 -4.65 6.50
N VAL A 31 -21.69 -4.32 5.93
CA VAL A 31 -21.23 -2.92 5.83
C VAL A 31 -21.89 -2.27 4.61
N VAL A 32 -22.98 -1.53 4.85
CA VAL A 32 -23.71 -0.81 3.78
C VAL A 32 -23.01 0.49 3.37
N LYS A 33 -22.33 1.14 4.32
CA LYS A 33 -21.67 2.42 4.09
C LYS A 33 -20.40 2.56 4.94
N VAL A 34 -19.44 3.32 4.43
CA VAL A 34 -18.16 3.62 5.07
C VAL A 34 -18.06 5.11 5.31
N ASN A 35 -17.71 5.50 6.53
CA ASN A 35 -17.51 6.90 6.90
C ASN A 35 -16.06 7.32 6.69
N PHE A 36 -15.87 8.45 6.02
CA PHE A 36 -14.57 9.10 5.86
C PHE A 36 -14.59 10.46 6.53
N THR A 37 -13.52 10.76 7.27
CA THR A 37 -13.34 12.07 7.91
C THR A 37 -12.25 12.84 7.18
N TRP A 38 -12.51 14.12 6.89
CA TRP A 38 -11.57 14.98 6.17
C TRP A 38 -11.66 16.43 6.59
N LYS A 39 -10.56 17.17 6.39
CA LYS A 39 -10.47 18.63 6.61
C LYS A 39 -9.29 19.20 5.82
N SER A 40 -9.35 20.48 5.47
CA SER A 40 -8.25 21.23 4.84
C SER A 40 -7.51 22.18 5.80
N GLY A 41 -8.08 22.44 6.98
CA GLY A 41 -7.55 23.45 7.90
C GLY A 41 -7.59 24.86 7.27
N ASN A 42 -6.44 25.51 7.20
CA ASN A 42 -6.31 26.87 6.65
C ASN A 42 -6.15 26.90 5.14
N GLN A 43 -5.66 25.80 4.55
CA GLN A 43 -5.44 25.71 3.11
C GLN A 43 -6.76 25.49 2.37
N LYS A 44 -6.83 25.95 1.13
CA LYS A 44 -7.94 25.67 0.22
C LYS A 44 -7.56 24.49 -0.66
N TYR A 45 -8.37 23.43 -0.59
CA TYR A 45 -8.27 22.29 -1.49
C TYR A 45 -9.62 22.04 -2.15
N TYR A 46 -9.58 21.60 -3.40
CA TYR A 46 -10.73 21.16 -4.18
C TYR A 46 -10.59 19.67 -4.45
N TYR A 47 -11.71 18.96 -4.43
CA TYR A 47 -11.75 17.54 -4.67
C TYR A 47 -12.59 17.22 -5.90
N ASP A 48 -12.24 16.13 -6.58
CA ASP A 48 -12.98 15.59 -7.71
C ASP A 48 -12.95 14.05 -7.64
N PHE A 49 -14.12 13.45 -7.41
CA PHE A 49 -14.36 12.02 -7.53
C PHE A 49 -14.73 11.69 -8.97
N ASP A 50 -13.72 11.45 -9.80
CA ASP A 50 -13.88 11.22 -11.24
C ASP A 50 -14.22 9.76 -11.58
N GLN A 51 -14.07 8.84 -10.63
CA GLN A 51 -14.47 7.43 -10.80
C GLN A 51 -15.09 6.87 -9.52
N LEU A 52 -16.37 6.54 -9.60
CA LEU A 52 -17.11 5.75 -8.61
C LEU A 52 -17.83 4.65 -9.39
N LYS A 53 -17.13 3.54 -9.65
CA LYS A 53 -17.62 2.53 -10.59
C LYS A 53 -17.50 1.11 -10.05
N SER A 54 -18.57 0.34 -10.15
CA SER A 54 -18.55 -1.11 -9.95
C SER A 54 -17.99 -1.81 -11.18
N PHE A 55 -17.14 -2.81 -10.96
CA PHE A 55 -16.66 -3.71 -12.01
C PHE A 55 -17.48 -5.01 -12.09
N ASN A 56 -18.45 -5.18 -11.19
CA ASN A 56 -19.36 -6.31 -11.13
C ASN A 56 -20.79 -5.79 -10.93
N GLU A 57 -21.31 -5.10 -11.94
CA GLU A 57 -22.60 -4.39 -11.92
C GLU A 57 -23.81 -5.31 -11.67
N THR A 58 -23.66 -6.63 -11.83
CA THR A 58 -24.70 -7.63 -11.50
C THR A 58 -24.78 -7.94 -10.00
N ILE A 59 -23.72 -7.66 -9.23
CA ILE A 59 -23.62 -7.95 -7.80
C ILE A 59 -23.71 -6.66 -6.98
N LEU A 60 -23.06 -5.59 -7.43
CA LEU A 60 -22.93 -4.32 -6.73
C LEU A 60 -23.17 -3.19 -7.73
N SER A 61 -24.09 -2.28 -7.44
CA SER A 61 -24.25 -1.05 -8.23
C SER A 61 -23.13 -0.06 -7.95
N ASP A 62 -23.02 0.99 -8.77
CA ASP A 62 -21.98 2.00 -8.60
C ASP A 62 -22.02 2.63 -7.18
N PRO A 63 -20.86 2.82 -6.53
CA PRO A 63 -20.78 3.47 -5.23
C PRO A 63 -21.37 4.88 -5.26
N LEU A 64 -22.09 5.25 -4.20
CA LEU A 64 -22.63 6.59 -4.04
C LEU A 64 -21.87 7.32 -2.94
N ILE A 65 -21.80 8.64 -3.01
CA ILE A 65 -21.21 9.47 -1.95
C ILE A 65 -22.26 10.43 -1.39
N SER A 66 -22.15 10.74 -0.10
CA SER A 66 -23.10 11.63 0.61
C SER A 66 -22.85 13.13 0.36
N ILE A 67 -22.00 13.47 -0.59
CA ILE A 67 -21.60 14.82 -0.98
C ILE A 67 -21.60 14.91 -2.51
N GLU A 68 -21.50 16.10 -3.08
CA GLU A 68 -21.30 16.24 -4.53
C GLU A 68 -19.96 15.63 -4.97
N THR A 69 -19.87 15.17 -6.22
CA THR A 69 -18.67 14.52 -6.77
C THR A 69 -17.50 15.46 -6.93
N LYS A 70 -17.75 16.77 -7.05
CA LYS A 70 -16.72 17.80 -7.05
C LYS A 70 -17.08 18.87 -6.05
N GLY A 71 -16.07 19.50 -5.46
CA GLY A 71 -16.32 20.60 -4.54
C GLY A 71 -15.10 21.02 -3.77
N LYS A 72 -15.33 21.76 -2.70
CA LYS A 72 -14.26 22.25 -1.81
C LYS A 72 -14.16 21.38 -0.57
N VAL A 73 -12.93 20.99 -0.21
CA VAL A 73 -12.65 20.28 1.03
C VAL A 73 -12.98 21.19 2.22
N PRO A 74 -13.73 20.72 3.24
CA PRO A 74 -14.16 21.57 4.34
C PRO A 74 -12.99 22.00 5.22
N ARG A 75 -13.00 23.25 5.69
CA ARG A 75 -11.96 23.78 6.60
C ARG A 75 -11.93 23.04 7.93
N LYS A 76 -13.10 22.80 8.51
CA LYS A 76 -13.28 22.02 9.74
C LYS A 76 -13.55 20.56 9.40
N SER A 77 -13.24 19.67 10.35
CA SER A 77 -13.50 18.23 10.23
C SER A 77 -14.97 17.98 9.91
N ARG A 78 -15.23 17.24 8.83
CA ARG A 78 -16.56 16.74 8.46
C ARG A 78 -16.47 15.27 8.07
N ILE A 79 -17.61 14.60 8.12
CA ILE A 79 -17.75 13.22 7.66
C ILE A 79 -18.50 13.24 6.34
N PHE A 80 -18.02 12.46 5.38
CA PHE A 80 -18.82 12.02 4.23
C PHE A 80 -18.90 10.50 4.23
N GLN A 81 -19.93 9.96 3.58
CA GLN A 81 -20.17 8.52 3.51
C GLN A 81 -19.99 8.05 2.08
N VAL A 82 -19.34 6.90 1.91
CA VAL A 82 -19.40 6.10 0.68
C VAL A 82 -20.38 4.97 0.91
N ILE A 83 -21.43 4.90 0.11
CA ILE A 83 -22.51 3.91 0.19
C ILE A 83 -22.22 2.83 -0.87
N LEU A 84 -22.35 1.56 -0.47
CA LEU A 84 -22.01 0.38 -1.27
C LEU A 84 -23.26 -0.47 -1.52
N PRO A 85 -24.07 -0.13 -2.54
CA PRO A 85 -25.36 -0.77 -2.79
C PRO A 85 -25.22 -2.17 -3.44
N CYS A 86 -25.43 -3.22 -2.65
CA CYS A 86 -25.52 -4.59 -3.17
C CYS A 86 -26.88 -4.84 -3.85
N LEU A 87 -26.87 -5.55 -4.97
CA LEU A 87 -28.09 -5.98 -5.65
C LEU A 87 -28.66 -7.23 -4.97
N ARG A 88 -29.94 -7.19 -4.61
CA ARG A 88 -30.59 -8.21 -3.75
C ARG A 88 -30.56 -9.64 -4.31
N ASN A 89 -30.42 -9.80 -5.62
CA ASN A 89 -30.60 -11.09 -6.30
C ASN A 89 -29.28 -11.85 -6.56
N GLN A 90 -28.14 -11.31 -6.12
CA GLN A 90 -26.83 -11.89 -6.39
C GLN A 90 -25.96 -11.87 -5.13
N SER A 91 -25.40 -13.03 -4.81
CA SER A 91 -24.41 -13.18 -3.74
C SER A 91 -23.03 -13.38 -4.36
N GLY A 92 -22.00 -12.78 -3.79
CA GLY A 92 -20.64 -12.89 -4.29
C GLY A 92 -19.76 -11.74 -3.84
N VAL A 93 -18.53 -11.71 -4.35
CA VAL A 93 -17.59 -10.60 -4.11
C VAL A 93 -17.52 -9.74 -5.37
N ALA A 94 -17.90 -8.47 -5.24
CA ALA A 94 -17.80 -7.47 -6.28
C ALA A 94 -16.54 -6.61 -6.08
N SER A 95 -15.88 -6.24 -7.17
CA SER A 95 -14.83 -5.23 -7.16
C SER A 95 -15.40 -3.88 -7.60
N PHE A 96 -14.91 -2.78 -7.04
CA PHE A 96 -15.28 -1.42 -7.43
C PHE A 96 -14.08 -0.47 -7.32
N GLY A 97 -14.11 0.62 -8.07
CA GLY A 97 -13.08 1.65 -8.09
C GLY A 97 -13.56 2.95 -7.46
N ILE A 98 -12.69 3.56 -6.64
CA ILE A 98 -12.80 4.94 -6.18
C ILE A 98 -11.57 5.70 -6.67
N SER A 99 -11.77 6.77 -7.43
CA SER A 99 -10.72 7.71 -7.80
C SER A 99 -10.99 9.07 -7.17
N LEU A 100 -9.97 9.64 -6.54
CA LEU A 100 -10.01 10.93 -5.86
C LEU A 100 -8.85 11.81 -6.32
N LYS A 101 -9.17 12.90 -7.00
CA LYS A 101 -8.25 14.00 -7.29
C LYS A 101 -8.38 15.07 -6.22
N ILE A 102 -7.25 15.63 -5.81
CA ILE A 102 -7.21 16.81 -4.94
C ILE A 102 -6.29 17.84 -5.57
N GLU A 103 -6.77 19.07 -5.68
CA GLU A 103 -6.03 20.21 -6.22
C GLU A 103 -6.00 21.35 -5.19
N ASP A 104 -4.92 22.13 -5.18
CA ASP A 104 -4.85 23.36 -4.41
C ASP A 104 -5.61 24.51 -5.10
N ASP A 105 -5.54 25.73 -4.54
CA ASP A 105 -6.20 26.91 -5.11
C ASP A 105 -5.56 27.44 -6.40
N LYS A 106 -4.40 26.91 -6.78
CA LYS A 106 -3.70 27.21 -8.04
C LYS A 106 -3.98 26.15 -9.12
N GLY A 107 -4.77 25.12 -8.81
CA GLY A 107 -5.02 23.98 -9.70
C GLY A 107 -3.86 22.98 -9.77
N THR A 108 -2.93 23.03 -8.81
CA THR A 108 -1.83 22.06 -8.73
C THR A 108 -2.31 20.82 -8.00
N TYR A 109 -2.11 19.65 -8.59
CA TYR A 109 -2.44 18.37 -7.95
C TYR A 109 -1.64 18.16 -6.66
N LEU A 110 -2.33 17.67 -5.64
CA LEU A 110 -1.71 17.21 -4.42
C LEU A 110 -0.77 16.01 -4.73
N PRO A 111 0.47 15.99 -4.23
CA PRO A 111 1.39 14.88 -4.47
C PRO A 111 0.80 13.52 -4.10
N GLY A 112 0.82 12.59 -5.07
CA GLY A 112 0.24 11.26 -4.94
C GLY A 112 -1.23 11.13 -5.38
N THR A 113 -1.87 12.22 -5.81
CA THR A 113 -3.18 12.18 -6.47
C THR A 113 -3.02 12.24 -8.00
N PRO A 114 -3.98 11.73 -8.80
CA PRO A 114 -5.22 11.03 -8.42
C PRO A 114 -4.97 9.73 -7.65
N LEU A 115 -5.63 9.61 -6.51
CA LEU A 115 -5.65 8.39 -5.73
C LEU A 115 -6.64 7.43 -6.37
N ARG A 116 -6.18 6.29 -6.89
CA ARG A 116 -7.03 5.27 -7.51
C ARG A 116 -6.98 4.00 -6.68
N LEU A 117 -8.12 3.61 -6.12
CA LEU A 117 -8.26 2.42 -5.28
C LEU A 117 -9.26 1.46 -5.91
N LYS A 118 -8.84 0.22 -6.15
CA LYS A 118 -9.73 -0.91 -6.43
C LYS A 118 -9.98 -1.68 -5.15
N LEU A 119 -11.24 -1.66 -4.70
CA LEU A 119 -11.71 -2.26 -3.46
C LEU A 119 -12.62 -3.44 -3.76
N LYS A 120 -12.80 -4.32 -2.78
CA LYS A 120 -13.69 -5.48 -2.85
C LYS A 120 -14.79 -5.37 -1.82
N LYS A 121 -16.00 -5.75 -2.20
CA LYS A 121 -17.20 -5.79 -1.36
C LYS A 121 -17.85 -7.16 -1.49
N GLN A 122 -18.07 -7.83 -0.36
CA GLN A 122 -18.95 -8.98 -0.32
C GLN A 122 -20.39 -8.51 -0.34
N CYS A 123 -21.20 -9.10 -1.20
CA CYS A 123 -22.64 -8.93 -1.27
C CYS A 123 -23.28 -10.29 -1.05
N GLY A 124 -24.40 -10.31 -0.35
CA GLY A 124 -25.11 -11.52 -0.01
C GLY A 124 -26.10 -11.21 1.09
N ASP A 125 -27.18 -11.98 1.12
CA ASP A 125 -28.21 -11.77 2.12
C ASP A 125 -27.73 -12.31 3.48
N HIS A 126 -27.77 -11.44 4.48
CA HIS A 126 -27.61 -11.80 5.90
C HIS A 126 -28.95 -11.75 6.61
N GLY A 127 -30.03 -12.01 5.87
CA GLY A 127 -31.40 -12.04 6.33
C GLY A 127 -31.58 -12.83 7.63
N PRO A 128 -32.72 -12.60 8.31
CA PRO A 128 -33.04 -13.21 9.60
C PRO A 128 -32.74 -14.71 9.60
N ASP A 129 -31.91 -15.17 10.54
CA ASP A 129 -31.76 -16.60 10.84
C ASP A 129 -32.57 -16.93 12.10
N PRO A 130 -33.61 -17.78 12.02
CA PRO A 130 -34.37 -18.23 13.19
C PRO A 130 -33.52 -18.90 14.27
N GLU A 131 -32.34 -19.41 13.93
CA GLU A 131 -31.39 -20.04 14.85
C GLU A 131 -30.17 -19.15 15.14
N CYS A 132 -30.28 -17.85 14.88
CA CYS A 132 -29.21 -16.86 15.08
C CYS A 132 -28.59 -16.93 16.49
N ASP A 133 -29.41 -17.06 17.54
CA ASP A 133 -28.96 -17.16 18.93
C ASP A 133 -27.97 -18.32 19.20
N LYS A 134 -28.04 -19.39 18.39
CA LYS A 134 -27.16 -20.56 18.52
C LYS A 134 -25.90 -20.46 17.66
N LYS A 135 -25.92 -19.62 16.62
CA LYS A 135 -24.86 -19.57 15.60
C LYS A 135 -23.88 -18.42 15.78
N CYS A 136 -24.29 -17.32 16.44
CA CYS A 136 -23.39 -16.19 16.66
C CYS A 136 -22.14 -16.62 17.45
N ALA A 137 -20.96 -16.38 16.89
CA ALA A 137 -19.66 -16.72 17.48
C ALA A 137 -18.97 -15.49 18.07
N ASN A 138 -17.82 -15.72 18.72
CA ASN A 138 -16.89 -14.68 19.19
C ASN A 138 -17.54 -13.58 20.07
N GLY A 139 -18.59 -13.93 20.83
CA GLY A 139 -19.31 -12.98 21.69
C GLY A 139 -20.32 -12.09 20.96
N GLY A 140 -20.67 -12.41 19.70
CA GLY A 140 -21.77 -11.77 18.98
C GLY A 140 -23.12 -12.04 19.64
N ARG A 141 -24.05 -11.07 19.50
CA ARG A 141 -25.40 -11.14 20.08
C ARG A 141 -26.44 -11.10 18.99
N CYS A 142 -27.45 -11.95 19.05
CA CYS A 142 -28.56 -11.85 18.10
C CYS A 142 -29.46 -10.67 18.45
N ASN A 143 -29.89 -9.91 17.44
CA ASN A 143 -30.93 -8.89 17.61
C ASN A 143 -32.34 -9.45 17.37
N GLN A 144 -33.35 -8.63 17.62
CA GLN A 144 -34.77 -8.99 17.42
C GLN A 144 -35.13 -9.35 15.97
N HIS A 145 -34.25 -9.04 15.01
CA HIS A 145 -34.42 -9.34 13.59
C HIS A 145 -33.64 -10.60 13.16
N GLY A 146 -33.14 -11.42 14.10
CA GLY A 146 -32.44 -12.66 13.74
C GLY A 146 -31.07 -12.42 13.09
N ILE A 147 -30.41 -11.29 13.38
CA ILE A 147 -29.11 -10.91 12.81
C ILE A 147 -28.07 -10.80 13.93
N CYS A 148 -26.89 -11.43 13.73
CA CYS A 148 -25.80 -11.32 14.69
C CYS A 148 -25.17 -9.91 14.68
N GLN A 149 -25.11 -9.29 15.84
CA GLN A 149 -24.38 -8.06 16.11
C GLN A 149 -22.95 -8.41 16.52
N CYS A 150 -22.00 -8.21 15.60
CA CYS A 150 -20.62 -8.61 15.82
C CYS A 150 -19.83 -7.63 16.70
N PRO A 151 -18.99 -8.13 17.62
CA PRO A 151 -18.06 -7.30 18.35
C PRO A 151 -17.02 -6.68 17.42
N LYS A 152 -16.36 -5.63 17.90
CA LYS A 152 -15.33 -4.92 17.13
C LYS A 152 -14.24 -5.89 16.63
N GLY A 153 -14.01 -5.87 15.32
CA GLY A 153 -12.99 -6.69 14.69
C GLY A 153 -13.45 -8.09 14.27
N TYR A 154 -14.71 -8.44 14.47
CA TYR A 154 -15.33 -9.66 13.93
C TYR A 154 -16.40 -9.29 12.91
N VAL A 155 -16.55 -10.14 11.89
CA VAL A 155 -17.38 -9.89 10.70
C VAL A 155 -18.04 -11.18 10.20
N GLY A 156 -18.98 -11.02 9.27
CA GLY A 156 -19.74 -12.09 8.63
C GLY A 156 -21.04 -12.44 9.35
N LYS A 157 -21.91 -13.21 8.68
CA LYS A 157 -23.29 -13.52 9.11
C LYS A 157 -23.41 -13.95 10.59
N TYR A 158 -22.44 -14.71 11.08
CA TYR A 158 -22.42 -15.23 12.45
C TYR A 158 -21.21 -14.78 13.28
N CYS A 159 -20.53 -13.70 12.88
CA CYS A 159 -19.36 -13.17 13.58
C CYS A 159 -18.19 -14.17 13.73
N GLY A 160 -18.13 -15.18 12.85
CA GLY A 160 -17.11 -16.23 12.88
C GLY A 160 -15.75 -15.79 12.33
N SER A 161 -15.72 -14.76 11.49
CA SER A 161 -14.50 -14.31 10.82
C SER A 161 -13.88 -13.13 11.56
N ALA A 162 -12.60 -13.23 11.92
CA ALA A 162 -11.84 -12.10 12.41
C ALA A 162 -11.40 -11.19 11.25
N LEU A 163 -11.36 -9.88 11.50
CA LEU A 163 -10.87 -8.88 10.56
C LEU A 163 -9.39 -8.58 10.84
N CYS A 164 -8.54 -8.85 9.86
CA CYS A 164 -7.12 -8.47 9.88
C CYS A 164 -6.86 -7.39 8.85
N TYR A 165 -6.21 -6.30 9.27
CA TYR A 165 -5.70 -5.27 8.39
C TYR A 165 -4.33 -4.78 8.86
N PRO A 166 -3.29 -4.83 8.01
CA PRO A 166 -3.19 -5.58 6.75
C PRO A 166 -3.66 -7.04 6.84
N VAL A 167 -4.13 -7.61 5.73
CA VAL A 167 -4.51 -9.04 5.67
C VAL A 167 -3.29 -9.92 5.91
N CYS A 168 -3.53 -11.12 6.45
CA CYS A 168 -2.48 -12.14 6.55
C CYS A 168 -2.09 -12.60 5.14
N ILE A 169 -0.80 -12.54 4.82
CA ILE A 169 -0.28 -12.98 3.52
C ILE A 169 0.46 -14.32 3.63
N ASN A 170 0.96 -14.84 2.51
CA ASN A 170 1.76 -16.08 2.45
C ASN A 170 1.07 -17.30 3.10
N GLY A 171 -0.26 -17.40 2.97
CA GLY A 171 -1.04 -18.50 3.53
C GLY A 171 -1.37 -18.37 5.02
N GLY A 172 -1.08 -17.22 5.64
CA GLY A 172 -1.51 -16.94 7.02
C GLY A 172 -3.03 -16.86 7.17
N THR A 173 -3.53 -17.22 8.35
CA THR A 173 -4.95 -17.19 8.72
C THR A 173 -5.20 -16.14 9.80
N CYS A 174 -6.25 -15.34 9.66
CA CYS A 174 -6.67 -14.38 10.68
C CYS A 174 -7.40 -15.12 11.81
N VAL A 175 -6.74 -15.30 12.96
CA VAL A 175 -7.27 -16.10 14.08
C VAL A 175 -7.95 -15.26 15.16
N ALA A 176 -7.59 -13.98 15.23
CA ALA A 176 -8.25 -12.98 16.07
C ALA A 176 -8.11 -11.60 15.39
N PRO A 177 -8.88 -10.58 15.81
CA PRO A 177 -8.82 -9.25 15.20
C PRO A 177 -7.38 -8.71 15.15
N GLY A 178 -6.85 -8.51 13.95
CA GLY A 178 -5.47 -8.06 13.73
C GLY A 178 -4.36 -9.07 14.07
N VAL A 179 -4.69 -10.33 14.37
CA VAL A 179 -3.73 -11.38 14.72
C VAL A 179 -3.70 -12.46 13.65
N CYS A 180 -2.55 -12.62 13.01
CA CYS A 180 -2.31 -13.65 12.01
C CYS A 180 -1.59 -14.87 12.62
N ALA A 181 -2.12 -16.06 12.36
CA ALA A 181 -1.39 -17.31 12.48
C ALA A 181 -0.70 -17.60 11.14
N CYS A 182 0.62 -17.64 11.14
CA CYS A 182 1.40 -17.81 9.92
C CYS A 182 1.57 -19.27 9.53
N ALA A 183 1.56 -19.54 8.22
CA ALA A 183 1.91 -20.83 7.69
C ALA A 183 3.39 -21.16 7.97
N ASP A 184 3.72 -22.44 7.97
CA ASP A 184 5.07 -22.93 8.21
C ASP A 184 6.10 -22.22 7.32
N GLY A 185 7.13 -21.64 7.96
CA GLY A 185 8.19 -20.92 7.26
C GLY A 185 7.99 -19.42 7.14
N TYR A 186 6.90 -18.86 7.66
CA TYR A 186 6.62 -17.43 7.65
C TYR A 186 6.42 -16.87 9.06
N GLN A 187 6.78 -15.61 9.24
CA GLN A 187 6.73 -14.88 10.50
C GLN A 187 6.38 -13.40 10.26
N GLY A 188 6.20 -12.66 11.34
CA GLY A 188 5.81 -11.25 11.33
C GLY A 188 4.32 -11.08 11.62
N PRO A 189 3.89 -9.86 11.97
CA PRO A 189 2.50 -9.57 12.34
C PRO A 189 1.48 -9.91 11.24
N HIS A 190 1.90 -9.90 9.97
CA HIS A 190 1.04 -10.21 8.81
C HIS A 190 1.60 -11.35 7.96
N CYS A 191 2.54 -12.14 8.49
CA CYS A 191 3.20 -13.26 7.81
C CYS A 191 4.04 -12.85 6.59
N GLU A 192 4.59 -11.64 6.61
CA GLU A 192 5.35 -11.04 5.52
C GLU A 192 6.85 -11.39 5.51
N GLY A 193 7.37 -11.92 6.61
CA GLY A 193 8.76 -12.31 6.76
C GLY A 193 8.96 -13.81 6.59
N GLY A 194 10.05 -14.24 5.96
CA GLY A 194 10.46 -15.65 5.99
C GLY A 194 11.14 -16.01 7.31
N MET A 195 11.07 -17.30 7.68
CA MET A 195 11.88 -17.88 8.76
C MET A 195 13.06 -18.66 8.18
N CYS A 196 14.29 -18.30 8.55
CA CYS A 196 15.48 -19.04 8.15
C CYS A 196 16.22 -19.44 9.41
N ARG A 197 16.60 -20.73 9.52
CA ARG A 197 17.43 -21.22 10.62
C ARG A 197 18.80 -20.57 10.60
N GLU A 198 19.39 -20.47 9.41
CA GLU A 198 20.63 -19.75 9.18
C GLU A 198 20.35 -18.38 8.54
N LYS A 199 21.07 -17.35 9.00
CA LYS A 199 20.90 -16.01 8.46
C LYS A 199 21.36 -15.94 7.00
N CYS A 200 20.59 -15.21 6.19
CA CYS A 200 21.01 -14.79 4.85
C CYS A 200 22.19 -13.81 4.97
N LEU A 201 23.24 -14.06 4.22
CA LEU A 201 24.47 -13.28 4.19
C LEU A 201 24.39 -12.13 3.18
N ASN A 202 25.39 -11.24 3.21
CA ASN A 202 25.57 -10.16 2.23
C ASN A 202 24.33 -9.26 2.01
N GLY A 203 23.52 -9.11 3.06
CA GLY A 203 22.29 -8.31 3.05
C GLY A 203 21.12 -8.96 2.31
N GLY A 204 21.15 -10.27 2.07
CA GLY A 204 19.99 -11.04 1.62
C GLY A 204 18.85 -11.01 2.64
N LYS A 205 17.61 -11.19 2.17
CA LYS A 205 16.40 -11.20 3.02
C LYS A 205 15.84 -12.61 3.06
N CYS A 206 15.51 -13.11 4.25
CA CYS A 206 14.76 -14.36 4.36
C CYS A 206 13.31 -14.12 3.92
N VAL A 207 12.85 -14.84 2.90
CA VAL A 207 11.52 -14.65 2.30
C VAL A 207 10.58 -15.82 2.51
N GLN A 208 11.11 -17.01 2.82
CA GLN A 208 10.38 -18.23 3.18
C GLN A 208 11.31 -19.16 3.98
N LYS A 209 10.77 -20.27 4.52
CA LYS A 209 11.54 -21.34 5.20
C LYS A 209 12.88 -21.61 4.51
N ASP A 210 13.97 -21.29 5.21
CA ASP A 210 15.36 -21.49 4.77
C ASP A 210 15.64 -20.99 3.34
N THR A 211 14.91 -19.98 2.88
CA THR A 211 14.99 -19.44 1.51
C THR A 211 15.36 -17.96 1.55
N CYS A 212 16.55 -17.65 1.02
CA CYS A 212 17.08 -16.30 0.97
C CYS A 212 16.87 -15.66 -0.40
N GLN A 213 16.30 -14.44 -0.40
CA GLN A 213 16.33 -13.55 -1.54
C GLN A 213 17.61 -12.72 -1.52
N CYS A 214 18.48 -12.97 -2.50
CA CYS A 214 19.78 -12.30 -2.58
C CYS A 214 19.71 -10.91 -3.18
N ARG A 215 20.58 -10.02 -2.67
CA ARG A 215 20.84 -8.74 -3.33
C ARG A 215 21.50 -8.97 -4.68
N ARG A 216 21.31 -8.03 -5.60
CA ARG A 216 22.03 -8.01 -6.89
C ARG A 216 23.54 -8.13 -6.64
N GLY A 217 24.19 -8.98 -7.44
CA GLY A 217 25.61 -9.28 -7.30
C GLY A 217 25.94 -10.47 -6.39
N TYR A 218 24.96 -11.06 -5.70
CA TYR A 218 25.16 -12.24 -4.85
C TYR A 218 24.28 -13.43 -5.30
N TYR A 219 24.67 -14.63 -4.90
CA TYR A 219 23.96 -15.88 -5.15
C TYR A 219 24.36 -16.94 -4.11
N GLY A 220 23.76 -18.13 -4.21
CA GLY A 220 23.88 -19.20 -3.21
C GLY A 220 22.63 -19.30 -2.34
N SER A 221 22.52 -20.39 -1.60
CA SER A 221 21.34 -20.68 -0.75
C SER A 221 21.12 -19.63 0.34
N ARG A 222 22.22 -19.03 0.79
CA ARG A 222 22.29 -18.00 1.83
C ARG A 222 22.88 -16.70 1.31
N CYS A 223 23.01 -16.52 0.00
CA CYS A 223 23.65 -15.35 -0.61
C CYS A 223 25.13 -15.20 -0.23
N GLU A 224 25.79 -16.32 0.05
CA GLU A 224 27.18 -16.44 0.49
C GLU A 224 28.18 -16.12 -0.62
N PHE A 225 27.82 -16.33 -1.88
CA PHE A 225 28.73 -16.16 -3.01
C PHE A 225 28.50 -14.83 -3.72
N SER A 226 29.60 -14.12 -3.99
CA SER A 226 29.62 -12.95 -4.87
C SER A 226 29.75 -13.38 -6.33
N LYS A 227 28.96 -12.78 -7.22
CA LYS A 227 29.09 -12.95 -8.68
C LYS A 227 30.36 -12.32 -9.25
N CYS A 228 31.12 -11.59 -8.42
CA CYS A 228 32.41 -11.02 -8.73
C CYS A 228 33.54 -11.72 -7.95
N HIS A 229 33.34 -12.97 -7.51
CA HIS A 229 34.35 -13.72 -6.76
C HIS A 229 35.65 -13.90 -7.55
N SER A 230 35.56 -14.23 -8.84
CA SER A 230 36.74 -14.42 -9.70
C SER A 230 37.39 -13.10 -10.13
N VAL A 231 36.60 -12.03 -10.22
CA VAL A 231 37.05 -10.70 -10.65
C VAL A 231 36.51 -9.66 -9.66
N PRO A 232 37.22 -9.42 -8.55
CA PRO A 232 36.73 -8.55 -7.47
C PRO A 232 36.61 -7.08 -7.89
N CYS A 233 35.63 -6.38 -7.32
CA CYS A 233 35.54 -4.93 -7.49
C CYS A 233 36.59 -4.23 -6.62
N LEU A 234 37.40 -3.37 -7.23
CA LEU A 234 38.39 -2.51 -6.60
C LEU A 234 37.76 -1.17 -6.15
N ASN A 235 38.51 -0.37 -5.39
CA ASN A 235 38.16 1.01 -5.04
C ASN A 235 36.74 1.17 -4.45
N ASN A 236 36.35 0.26 -3.55
CA ASN A 236 35.02 0.19 -2.93
C ASN A 236 33.85 0.09 -3.94
N GLY A 237 34.11 -0.45 -5.13
CA GLY A 237 33.08 -0.82 -6.10
C GLY A 237 32.15 -1.90 -5.56
N ARG A 238 30.86 -1.83 -5.91
CA ARG A 238 29.86 -2.80 -5.48
C ARG A 238 29.56 -3.79 -6.60
N CYS A 239 29.66 -5.09 -6.32
CA CYS A 239 29.27 -6.12 -7.28
C CYS A 239 27.75 -6.02 -7.57
N VAL A 240 27.37 -5.99 -8.85
CA VAL A 240 25.98 -5.88 -9.28
C VAL A 240 25.58 -6.95 -10.30
N GLY A 241 26.53 -7.74 -10.80
CA GLY A 241 26.33 -8.80 -11.79
C GLY A 241 27.54 -9.72 -11.90
N ILE A 242 27.55 -10.62 -12.89
CA ILE A 242 28.69 -11.50 -13.14
C ILE A 242 29.87 -10.64 -13.60
N ASN A 243 30.94 -10.60 -12.78
CA ASN A 243 32.15 -9.79 -13.00
C ASN A 243 31.85 -8.33 -13.40
N ARG A 244 30.75 -7.76 -12.87
CA ARG A 244 30.30 -6.41 -13.19
C ARG A 244 30.17 -5.59 -11.91
N CYS A 245 31.00 -4.55 -11.83
CA CYS A 245 31.06 -3.64 -10.70
C CYS A 245 30.30 -2.34 -10.96
N ARG A 246 29.69 -1.81 -9.90
CA ARG A 246 29.20 -0.43 -9.84
C ARG A 246 30.21 0.40 -9.07
N CYS A 247 30.89 1.30 -9.77
CA CYS A 247 31.99 2.07 -9.22
C CYS A 247 31.52 3.24 -8.34
N GLN A 248 32.38 3.59 -7.38
CA GLN A 248 32.25 4.84 -6.63
C GLN A 248 32.56 6.03 -7.53
N LYS A 249 32.09 7.22 -7.11
CA LYS A 249 32.36 8.46 -7.85
C LYS A 249 33.88 8.66 -7.97
N GLY A 250 34.35 8.91 -9.19
CA GLY A 250 35.78 9.07 -9.47
C GLY A 250 36.49 7.79 -9.93
N TYR A 251 35.78 6.67 -10.09
CA TYR A 251 36.34 5.44 -10.65
C TYR A 251 35.47 4.89 -11.79
N THR A 252 36.10 4.19 -12.74
CA THR A 252 35.49 3.55 -13.91
C THR A 252 36.22 2.24 -14.25
N GLY A 253 35.75 1.52 -15.26
CA GLY A 253 36.22 0.19 -15.62
C GLY A 253 35.33 -0.92 -15.07
N ASN A 254 35.54 -2.16 -15.53
CA ASN A 254 34.69 -3.30 -15.15
C ASN A 254 34.89 -3.74 -13.70
N GLN A 255 36.06 -3.44 -13.14
CA GLN A 255 36.47 -3.71 -11.76
C GLN A 255 36.63 -2.42 -10.96
N CYS A 256 36.29 -1.26 -11.52
CA CYS A 256 36.55 0.05 -10.92
C CYS A 256 38.04 0.35 -10.72
N GLU A 257 38.88 -0.22 -11.60
CA GLU A 257 40.33 -0.14 -11.60
C GLU A 257 40.87 1.23 -12.04
N THR A 258 40.08 1.98 -12.83
CA THR A 258 40.55 3.22 -13.47
C THR A 258 40.04 4.43 -12.70
N ALA A 259 40.95 5.28 -12.22
CA ALA A 259 40.58 6.57 -11.64
C ALA A 259 40.16 7.55 -12.75
N VAL A 260 39.02 8.23 -12.56
CA VAL A 260 38.56 9.30 -13.44
C VAL A 260 39.27 10.58 -13.01
N THR A 261 40.41 10.86 -13.65
CA THR A 261 41.01 12.18 -13.57
C THR A 261 40.10 13.16 -14.29
N LYS A 262 39.51 14.12 -13.57
CA LYS A 262 38.97 15.31 -14.24
C LYS A 262 40.13 15.93 -15.01
N PRO A 263 39.99 16.25 -16.31
CA PRO A 263 40.89 17.23 -16.91
C PRO A 263 40.85 18.44 -15.99
N ALA A 264 42.01 18.91 -15.57
CA ALA A 264 42.11 20.23 -14.99
C ALA A 264 41.57 21.18 -16.07
N GLU A 265 40.32 21.63 -15.91
CA GLU A 265 39.91 22.87 -16.54
C GLU A 265 40.92 23.88 -16.05
N LEU A 266 41.85 24.26 -16.94
CA LEU A 266 42.58 25.49 -16.82
C LEU A 266 41.53 26.52 -16.41
N ALA A 267 41.66 27.03 -15.19
CA ALA A 267 41.05 28.27 -14.78
C ALA A 267 41.60 29.35 -15.71
N ARG A 268 41.02 29.44 -16.91
CA ARG A 268 41.15 30.59 -17.78
C ARG A 268 40.54 31.72 -16.96
N HIS A 269 41.44 32.52 -16.39
CA HIS A 269 41.13 33.83 -15.87
C HIS A 269 40.49 34.60 -17.03
N ALA A 270 39.17 34.57 -17.11
CA ALA A 270 38.42 35.49 -17.94
C ALA A 270 38.57 36.85 -17.27
N ILE A 271 39.49 37.66 -17.78
CA ILE A 271 39.51 39.10 -17.58
C ILE A 271 38.20 39.60 -18.16
N ILE A 272 37.25 39.94 -17.30
CA ILE A 272 36.05 40.68 -17.67
C ILE A 272 36.48 42.14 -17.84
N MET A 273 36.62 42.62 -19.08
CA MET A 273 36.62 44.05 -19.33
C MET A 273 35.17 44.50 -19.47
N GLU A 274 34.68 45.28 -18.52
CA GLU A 274 33.43 46.03 -18.68
C GLU A 274 33.62 47.16 -19.70
N PRO A 275 32.63 47.46 -20.56
CA PRO A 275 32.68 48.66 -21.37
C PRO A 275 32.43 49.89 -20.49
N TYR A 276 33.42 50.77 -20.45
CA TYR A 276 33.23 52.17 -20.05
C TYR A 276 32.15 52.81 -20.92
N ASN A 277 31.18 53.45 -20.26
CA ASN A 277 30.29 54.46 -20.82
C ASN A 277 31.10 55.57 -21.51
N ILE A 278 30.76 55.90 -22.76
CA ILE A 278 30.97 57.25 -23.32
C ILE A 278 29.76 57.56 -24.22
N LEU A 279 29.01 58.59 -23.78
CA LEU A 279 28.11 59.54 -24.47
C LEU A 279 27.31 59.09 -25.70
#